data_AF-A0ABD5TYE3-F1
#
_entry.id   AF-A0ABD5TYE3-F1
#
_cell.length_a   1.000
_cell.length_b   1.000
_cell.length_c   1.000
_cell.angle_alpha   90.00
_cell.angle_beta   90.00
_cell.angle_gamma   90.00
#
_symmetry.space_group_name_H-M   'P 1'
#
loop_
_entity.id
_entity.type
_entity.pdbx_description
1 polymer ?
#
loop_
_entity_poly.entity_id
_entity_poly.type
_entity_poly.pdbx_seq_one_letter_code
_entity_poly.pdbx_strand_id
1 'polypeptide(L)'
;MPHHAVRNALPILVGTTLVAVGAYLRWLGTNPALPPDAEIPTVHYPGMGTGIESWDFVVLGATSLALFALAFRPRTRLQSAITFLSGGTAMFLCAFYLRTFSPLVGFDATFVPAVGWYLTVLGGILLTGTGGLRLRNRMRN
;
A
#
# COMPACT_ATOMS: atom_id res chain seq x y z
N MET A 1 -30.15 5.99 -11.23
CA MET A 1 -28.99 5.20 -11.73
C MET A 1 -27.58 5.63 -11.24
N PRO A 2 -27.32 6.68 -10.42
CA PRO A 2 -25.94 7.04 -10.00
C PRO A 2 -25.37 6.18 -8.84
N HIS A 3 -26.22 5.61 -7.98
CA HIS A 3 -25.77 4.90 -6.77
C HIS A 3 -24.86 3.69 -7.03
N HIS A 4 -25.04 2.95 -8.12
CA HIS A 4 -24.20 1.79 -8.45
C HIS A 4 -22.82 2.18 -9.00
N ALA A 5 -22.67 3.35 -9.62
CA ALA A 5 -21.37 3.80 -10.10
C ALA A 5 -20.48 4.24 -8.94
N VAL A 6 -21.04 5.02 -8.01
CA VAL A 6 -20.34 5.52 -6.81
C VAL A 6 -19.93 4.39 -5.88
N ARG A 7 -20.83 3.44 -5.61
CA ARG A 7 -20.54 2.28 -4.73
C ARG A 7 -19.39 1.42 -5.26
N ASN A 8 -19.19 1.39 -6.57
CA ASN A 8 -18.07 0.71 -7.20
C ASN A 8 -16.81 1.58 -7.20
N ALA A 9 -16.89 2.88 -7.46
CA ALA A 9 -15.69 3.72 -7.46
C ALA A 9 -15.07 3.87 -6.05
N LEU A 10 -15.90 3.93 -5.02
CA LEU A 10 -15.51 4.22 -3.64
C LEU A 10 -14.35 3.37 -3.10
N PRO A 11 -14.36 2.02 -3.13
CA PRO A 11 -13.25 1.24 -2.60
C PRO A 11 -11.94 1.42 -3.35
N ILE A 12 -11.99 1.76 -4.65
CA ILE A 12 -10.79 2.08 -5.42
C ILE A 12 -10.25 3.43 -4.95
N LEU A 13 -11.10 4.45 -4.85
CA LEU A 13 -10.70 5.77 -4.38
C LEU A 13 -10.10 5.70 -2.97
N VAL A 14 -10.81 5.05 -2.03
CA VAL A 14 -10.33 4.85 -0.65
C VAL A 14 -9.02 4.09 -0.64
N GLY A 15 -8.91 2.98 -1.39
CA GLY A 15 -7.69 2.20 -1.48
C GLY A 15 -6.51 3.02 -2.02
N THR A 16 -6.71 3.78 -3.09
CA THR A 16 -5.67 4.66 -3.66
C THR A 16 -5.28 5.79 -2.72
N THR A 17 -6.23 6.40 -2.00
CA THR A 17 -5.96 7.44 -1.02
C THR A 17 -5.15 6.88 0.14
N LEU A 18 -5.50 5.71 0.66
CA LEU A 18 -4.75 5.07 1.75
C LEU A 18 -3.32 4.74 1.34
N VAL A 19 -3.13 4.20 0.14
CA VAL A 19 -1.78 3.94 -0.38
C VAL A 19 -1.00 5.24 -0.59
N ALA A 20 -1.62 6.27 -1.16
CA ALA A 20 -0.95 7.55 -1.38
C ALA A 20 -0.54 8.22 -0.06
N VAL A 21 -1.46 8.33 0.90
CA VAL A 21 -1.17 8.86 2.23
C VAL A 21 -0.13 8.00 2.94
N GLY A 22 -0.26 6.69 2.86
CA GLY A 22 0.70 5.73 3.42
C GLY A 22 2.11 5.91 2.86
N ALA A 23 2.24 6.19 1.57
CA ALA A 23 3.53 6.43 0.91
C ALA A 23 4.24 7.70 1.37
N TYR A 24 3.53 8.69 1.94
CA TYR A 24 4.12 9.92 2.46
C TYR A 24 4.40 9.89 3.97
N LEU A 25 3.58 9.18 4.74
CA LEU A 25 3.77 9.07 6.19
C LEU A 25 4.96 8.16 6.53
N ARG A 26 5.43 8.25 7.77
CA ARG A 26 6.55 7.45 8.30
C ARG A 26 6.24 5.95 8.23
N TRP A 27 7.16 5.15 7.67
CA TRP A 27 7.04 3.70 7.52
C TRP A 27 7.67 2.91 8.67
N LEU A 28 8.66 3.47 9.37
CA LEU A 28 9.35 2.81 10.47
C LEU A 28 9.39 3.64 11.73
N GLY A 29 8.92 3.10 12.84
CA GLY A 29 9.08 3.66 14.19
C GLY A 29 10.14 2.92 14.98
N THR A 30 10.66 3.56 16.03
CA THR A 30 11.38 2.84 17.09
C THR A 30 10.39 1.93 17.81
N ASN A 31 10.78 0.70 18.09
CA ASN A 31 9.93 -0.24 18.81
C ASN A 31 9.71 0.25 20.26
N PRO A 32 8.46 0.57 20.66
CA PRO A 32 8.18 1.05 22.01
C PRO A 32 8.32 -0.04 23.09
N ALA A 33 8.41 -1.32 22.70
CA ALA A 33 8.60 -2.44 23.62
C ALA A 33 10.07 -2.68 23.99
N LEU A 34 11.00 -1.87 23.48
CA LEU A 34 12.41 -1.99 23.85
C LEU A 34 12.64 -1.60 25.31
N PRO A 35 13.59 -2.26 26.00
CA PRO A 35 14.05 -1.83 27.31
C PRO A 35 14.48 -0.35 27.33
N PRO A 36 14.30 0.39 28.43
CA PRO A 36 14.72 1.80 28.54
C PRO A 36 16.21 2.04 28.30
N ASP A 37 17.03 1.01 28.53
CA ASP A 37 18.48 0.96 28.37
C ASP A 37 18.93 0.36 27.02
N ALA A 38 18.00 0.03 26.13
CA ALA A 38 18.34 -0.52 24.83
C ALA A 38 19.10 0.52 23.98
N GLU A 39 20.30 0.15 23.54
CA GLU A 39 21.06 0.94 22.57
C GLU A 39 20.32 0.93 21.22
N ILE A 40 19.76 2.08 20.85
CA ILE A 40 19.15 2.27 19.53
C ILE A 40 20.30 2.62 18.57
N PRO A 41 20.57 1.79 17.54
CA PRO A 41 21.60 2.11 16.56
C PRO A 41 21.33 3.46 15.91
N THR A 42 22.33 4.33 15.83
CA THR A 42 22.28 5.58 15.06
C THR A 42 22.41 5.31 13.57
N VAL A 43 21.51 4.49 13.03
CA VAL A 43 21.41 4.17 11.59
C VAL A 43 20.10 4.74 11.07
N HIS A 44 20.16 5.48 9.97
CA HIS A 44 18.97 5.98 9.30
C HIS A 44 18.55 5.03 8.19
N TYR A 45 17.39 4.39 8.35
CA TYR A 45 16.78 3.58 7.30
C TYR A 45 15.77 4.42 6.50
N PRO A 46 15.70 4.23 5.16
CA PRO A 46 14.71 4.91 4.33
C PRO A 46 13.30 4.68 4.86
N GLY A 47 12.59 5.75 5.23
CA GLY A 47 11.24 5.66 5.80
C GLY A 47 11.13 5.79 7.32
N MET A 48 12.23 6.11 7.99
CA MET A 48 12.23 6.64 9.36
C MET A 48 11.87 8.12 9.44
N GLY A 49 12.30 8.92 8.46
CA GLY A 49 11.97 10.35 8.38
C GLY A 49 10.66 10.58 7.65
N THR A 50 10.59 10.15 6.39
CA THR A 50 9.43 10.34 5.50
C THR A 50 9.21 9.12 4.60
N GLY A 51 7.95 8.77 4.31
CA GLY A 51 7.55 7.80 3.27
C GLY A 51 8.36 6.51 3.11
N ILE A 52 8.40 5.92 1.90
CA ILE A 52 9.55 5.13 1.47
C ILE A 52 10.42 6.06 0.62
N GLU A 53 11.37 6.73 1.26
CA GLU A 53 12.42 7.46 0.55
C GLU A 53 13.01 6.54 -0.54
N SER A 54 12.87 6.94 -1.82
CA SER A 54 13.30 6.23 -3.05
C SER A 54 12.42 5.09 -3.63
N TRP A 55 11.27 4.74 -3.04
CA TRP A 55 10.35 3.76 -3.68
C TRP A 55 8.88 4.21 -3.71
N ASP A 56 8.59 5.34 -3.09
CA ASP A 56 7.36 6.11 -3.19
C ASP A 56 6.87 6.24 -4.65
N PHE A 57 7.75 6.50 -5.61
CA PHE A 57 7.36 6.63 -7.02
C PHE A 57 6.74 5.34 -7.61
N VAL A 58 7.18 4.15 -7.18
CA VAL A 58 6.63 2.87 -7.70
C VAL A 58 5.21 2.69 -7.20
N VAL A 59 5.02 2.91 -5.89
CA VAL A 59 3.72 2.80 -5.22
C VAL A 59 2.74 3.84 -5.78
N LEU A 60 3.18 5.10 -5.85
CA LEU A 60 2.38 6.22 -6.37
C LEU A 60 2.08 6.07 -7.86
N GLY A 61 3.03 5.60 -8.66
CA GLY A 61 2.85 5.31 -10.07
C GLY A 61 1.81 4.21 -10.30
N ALA A 62 1.90 3.11 -9.56
CA ALA A 62 0.93 2.03 -9.62
C ALA A 62 -0.49 2.49 -9.22
N THR A 63 -0.63 3.31 -8.16
CA THR A 63 -1.92 3.86 -7.77
C THR A 63 -2.47 4.89 -8.75
N SER A 64 -1.60 5.72 -9.33
CA SER A 64 -1.98 6.70 -10.34
C SER A 64 -2.52 6.01 -11.59
N LEU A 65 -1.91 4.88 -11.99
CA LEU A 65 -2.41 4.05 -13.09
C LEU A 65 -3.79 3.45 -12.78
N ALA A 66 -4.05 3.05 -11.53
CA ALA A 66 -5.37 2.58 -11.11
C ALA A 66 -6.44 3.68 -11.16
N LEU A 67 -6.09 4.90 -10.73
CA LEU A 67 -6.97 6.08 -10.83
C LEU A 67 -7.24 6.46 -12.29
N PHE A 68 -6.20 6.45 -13.13
CA PHE A 68 -6.33 6.74 -14.56
C PHE A 68 -7.22 5.70 -15.25
N ALA A 69 -7.02 4.41 -14.97
CA ALA A 69 -7.86 3.35 -15.49
C ALA A 69 -9.33 3.49 -15.04
N LEU A 70 -9.56 3.95 -13.81
CA LEU A 70 -10.90 4.24 -13.29
C LEU A 70 -11.56 5.42 -14.04
N ALA A 71 -10.81 6.49 -14.32
CA ALA A 71 -11.33 7.70 -14.96
C ALA A 71 -11.67 7.49 -16.45
N PHE A 72 -10.79 6.83 -17.22
CA PHE A 72 -10.89 6.77 -18.68
C PHE A 72 -11.55 5.50 -19.23
N ARG A 73 -11.48 4.38 -18.50
CA ARG A 73 -12.08 3.11 -18.94
C ARG A 73 -12.84 2.42 -17.80
N PRO A 74 -13.84 3.10 -17.21
CA PRO A 74 -14.65 2.53 -16.15
C PRO A 74 -15.32 1.27 -16.67
N ARG A 75 -15.17 0.18 -15.91
CA ARG A 75 -15.78 -1.12 -16.16
C ARG A 75 -15.15 -1.93 -17.30
N THR A 76 -13.83 -1.93 -17.45
CA THR A 76 -13.12 -2.91 -18.31
C THR A 76 -12.45 -4.04 -17.51
N ARG A 77 -12.19 -5.20 -18.17
CA ARG A 77 -11.35 -6.28 -17.58
C ARG A 77 -9.96 -5.72 -17.25
N LEU A 78 -9.43 -4.88 -18.14
CA LEU A 78 -8.16 -4.17 -17.97
C LEU A 78 -8.15 -3.30 -16.69
N GLN A 79 -9.19 -2.50 -16.45
CA GLN A 79 -9.28 -1.71 -15.20
C GLN A 79 -9.21 -2.61 -13.96
N SER A 80 -9.94 -3.72 -13.98
CA SER A 80 -10.00 -4.66 -12.84
C SER A 80 -8.64 -5.31 -12.59
N ALA A 81 -7.94 -5.69 -13.67
CA ALA A 81 -6.58 -6.21 -13.61
C ALA A 81 -5.58 -5.15 -13.11
N ILE A 82 -5.63 -3.92 -13.61
CA ILE A 82 -4.77 -2.82 -13.14
C ILE A 82 -5.01 -2.56 -11.65
N THR A 83 -6.27 -2.46 -11.20
CA THR A 83 -6.58 -2.24 -9.78
C THR A 83 -6.04 -3.38 -8.91
N PHE A 84 -6.19 -4.63 -9.37
CA PHE A 84 -5.66 -5.81 -8.67
C PHE A 84 -4.13 -5.76 -8.56
N LEU A 85 -3.45 -5.49 -9.68
CA LEU A 85 -2.00 -5.42 -9.74
C LEU A 85 -1.45 -4.26 -8.91
N SER A 86 -2.08 -3.08 -8.94
CA SER A 86 -1.66 -1.94 -8.12
C SER A 86 -1.73 -2.25 -6.63
N GLY A 87 -2.80 -2.91 -6.18
CA GLY A 87 -2.91 -3.37 -4.80
C GLY A 87 -1.86 -4.42 -4.44
N GLY A 88 -1.65 -5.39 -5.34
CA GLY A 88 -0.65 -6.44 -5.18
C GLY A 88 0.77 -5.89 -5.09
N THR A 89 1.13 -4.92 -5.93
CA THR A 89 2.42 -4.22 -5.90
C THR A 89 2.62 -3.49 -4.57
N ALA A 90 1.60 -2.80 -4.06
CA ALA A 90 1.69 -2.12 -2.76
C ALA A 90 1.98 -3.13 -1.62
N MET A 91 1.25 -4.25 -1.59
CA MET A 91 1.47 -5.32 -0.60
C MET A 91 2.83 -5.99 -0.76
N PHE A 92 3.25 -6.26 -1.99
CA PHE A 92 4.55 -6.84 -2.30
C PHE A 92 5.69 -5.95 -1.80
N LEU A 93 5.63 -4.64 -2.06
CA LEU A 93 6.64 -3.69 -1.60
C LEU A 93 6.67 -3.61 -0.06
N CYS A 94 5.52 -3.65 0.61
CA CYS A 94 5.46 -3.70 2.08
C CYS A 94 6.17 -4.94 2.64
N ALA A 95 5.95 -6.11 2.04
CA ALA A 95 6.59 -7.36 2.45
C ALA A 95 8.09 -7.39 2.10
N PHE A 96 8.44 -6.93 0.89
CA PHE A 96 9.82 -6.84 0.41
C PHE A 96 10.66 -5.90 1.28
N TYR A 97 10.08 -4.78 1.70
CA TYR A 97 10.72 -3.82 2.59
C TYR A 97 11.10 -4.47 3.93
N LEU A 98 10.16 -5.16 4.60
CA LEU A 98 10.43 -5.90 5.83
C LEU A 98 11.53 -6.95 5.65
N ARG A 99 11.52 -7.65 4.51
CA ARG A 99 12.51 -8.70 4.23
C ARG A 99 13.90 -8.13 3.99
N THR A 100 14.00 -6.99 3.30
CA THR A 100 15.26 -6.37 2.91
C THR A 100 16.02 -5.79 4.10
N PHE A 101 15.31 -5.21 5.06
CA PHE A 101 15.92 -4.56 6.24
C PHE A 101 15.97 -5.45 7.49
N SER A 102 15.66 -6.74 7.35
CA SER A 102 15.91 -7.76 8.37
C SER A 102 17.43 -7.89 8.62
N PRO A 103 17.92 -7.98 9.88
CA PRO A 103 17.17 -8.28 11.11
C PRO A 103 16.69 -7.06 11.91
N LEU A 104 17.06 -5.83 11.55
CA LEU A 104 16.81 -4.63 12.37
C LEU A 104 15.39 -4.08 12.23
N VAL A 105 14.69 -4.47 11.15
CA VAL A 105 13.32 -4.09 10.86
C VAL A 105 12.40 -5.32 10.93
N GLY A 106 11.35 -5.25 11.74
CA GLY A 106 10.42 -6.35 11.98
C GLY A 106 9.53 -6.08 13.19
N PHE A 107 8.54 -6.93 13.41
CA PHE A 107 7.59 -6.75 14.53
C PHE A 107 8.23 -6.98 15.91
N ASP A 108 9.29 -7.79 15.96
CA ASP A 108 10.07 -8.06 17.18
C ASP A 108 11.48 -7.44 17.14
N ALA A 109 11.72 -6.54 16.18
CA ALA A 109 13.03 -5.92 15.97
C ALA A 109 13.13 -4.54 16.62
N THR A 110 14.30 -3.90 16.50
CA THR A 110 14.54 -2.53 17.01
C THR A 110 13.63 -1.50 16.33
N PHE A 111 13.35 -1.69 15.04
CA PHE A 111 12.46 -0.83 14.27
C PHE A 111 11.23 -1.59 13.79
N VAL A 112 10.06 -1.04 14.07
CA VAL A 112 8.76 -1.65 13.75
C VAL A 112 8.05 -0.86 12.66
N PRO A 113 7.16 -1.50 11.87
CA PRO A 113 6.25 -0.79 10.98
C PRO A 113 5.49 0.32 11.69
N ALA A 114 5.40 1.47 11.04
CA ALA A 114 4.64 2.63 11.48
C ALA A 114 3.42 2.86 10.58
N VAL A 115 2.71 3.97 10.83
CA VAL A 115 1.41 4.29 10.20
C VAL A 115 1.45 4.23 8.67
N GLY A 116 2.52 4.70 8.03
CA GLY A 116 2.65 4.70 6.57
C GLY A 116 2.63 3.29 5.97
N TRP A 117 3.31 2.34 6.62
CA TRP A 117 3.33 0.94 6.21
C TRP A 117 1.93 0.31 6.33
N TYR A 118 1.25 0.51 7.47
CA TYR A 118 -0.09 -0.04 7.69
C TYR A 118 -1.14 0.51 6.73
N LEU A 119 -1.13 1.82 6.46
CA LEU A 119 -2.04 2.43 5.50
C LEU A 119 -1.82 1.91 4.08
N THR A 120 -0.54 1.71 3.70
CA THR A 120 -0.18 1.16 2.40
C THR A 120 -0.66 -0.28 2.25
N VAL A 121 -0.46 -1.12 3.27
CA VAL A 121 -0.97 -2.50 3.27
C VAL A 121 -2.51 -2.51 3.20
N LEU A 122 -3.18 -1.70 4.01
CA LEU A 122 -4.64 -1.64 4.04
C LEU A 122 -5.22 -1.20 2.68
N GLY A 123 -4.66 -0.14 2.11
CA GLY A 123 -5.04 0.32 0.77
C GLY A 123 -4.75 -0.72 -0.31
N GLY A 124 -3.61 -1.42 -0.21
CA GLY A 124 -3.25 -2.53 -1.07
C GLY A 124 -4.24 -3.69 -1.03
N ILE A 125 -4.69 -4.09 0.17
CA ILE A 125 -5.72 -5.13 0.37
C ILE A 125 -7.04 -4.71 -0.28
N LEU A 126 -7.48 -3.46 -0.08
CA LEU A 126 -8.72 -2.96 -0.67
C LEU A 126 -8.68 -2.97 -2.20
N LEU A 127 -7.56 -2.55 -2.81
CA LEU A 127 -7.39 -2.54 -4.26
C LEU A 127 -7.33 -3.96 -4.82
N THR A 128 -6.52 -4.85 -4.23
CA THR A 128 -6.42 -6.25 -4.62
C THR A 128 -7.76 -6.95 -4.51
N GLY A 129 -8.45 -6.83 -3.38
CA GLY A 129 -9.76 -7.44 -3.15
C GLY A 129 -10.80 -6.94 -4.15
N THR A 130 -10.87 -5.62 -4.35
CA THR A 130 -11.84 -5.01 -5.28
C THR A 130 -11.55 -5.40 -6.73
N GLY A 131 -10.29 -5.35 -7.16
CA GLY A 131 -9.87 -5.74 -8.51
C GLY A 131 -10.12 -7.23 -8.77
N GLY A 132 -9.77 -8.09 -7.81
CA GLY A 132 -9.95 -9.54 -7.91
C GLY A 132 -11.41 -9.97 -7.97
N LEU A 133 -12.28 -9.40 -7.12
CA LEU A 133 -13.72 -9.66 -7.16
C LEU A 133 -14.33 -9.26 -8.51
N ARG A 134 -13.93 -8.12 -9.06
CA ARG A 134 -14.41 -7.68 -10.38
C ARG A 134 -13.91 -8.54 -11.51
N LEU A 135 -12.65 -8.96 -11.46
CA LEU A 135 -12.07 -9.84 -12.47
C LEU A 135 -12.81 -11.19 -12.46
N ARG A 136 -13.03 -11.77 -11.27
CA ARG A 136 -13.79 -13.01 -11.10
C ARG A 136 -15.20 -12.94 -11.69
N ASN A 137 -15.94 -11.88 -11.37
CA ASN A 137 -17.30 -11.71 -11.86
C ASN A 137 -17.37 -11.54 -13.39
N ARG A 138 -16.32 -11.01 -14.02
CA ARG A 138 -16.22 -10.85 -15.48
C ARG A 138 -15.76 -12.09 -16.24
N MET A 139 -15.20 -13.08 -15.55
CA MET A 139 -14.85 -14.37 -16.16
C MET A 139 -16.03 -15.34 -16.14
N ARG A 140 -17.00 -15.11 -15.24
CA ARG A 140 -18.23 -15.91 -15.11
C ARG A 140 -19.36 -15.49 -16.05
N ASN A 141 -19.27 -14.28 -16.61
CA ASN A 141 -20.19 -13.72 -17.60
C ASN A 141 -19.49 -13.67 -18.95
#